data_AF-A0A962YYW2-F1
#
_entry.id   AF-A0A962YYW2-F1
#
_cell.length_a   1.000
_cell.length_b   1.000
_cell.length_c   1.000
_cell.angle_alpha   90.00
_cell.angle_beta   90.00
_cell.angle_gamma   90.00
#
_symmetry.space_group_name_H-M   'P 1'
#
loop_
_entity.id
_entity.type
_entity.pdbx_description
1 polymer ?
#
loop_
_entity_poly.entity_id
_entity_poly.type
_entity_poly.pdbx_seq_one_letter_code
_entity_poly.pdbx_strand_id
1 'polypeptide(L)'
;FAKSKFILLLDEMSRLEEAATVANRIVRNFNAPFTLGSDELVLNLNVGIACYPISGESTLELVRNASASLAFLDKASEKNAFHYYNEVIDARADERLKFEEHLEEAFKNESLYLDYQPIIDLDTQMLYGVEALLRWRSEEYGEVSPERIIPIAEESGLIVDLGYWIIERVFQQYIEWQNTMRPFRVSINITPRQLYDVTWRDTILALIKKYQIDPNFIIFELTERDIFSDLDRTNEQLRELAMLGCHLFIDDYGTGFSSINLIRRLPISGLKIDKSFVQGVDHDPEDAGLVKSILDLADNLNLVVIAEGVEKESQLEFIQSSSRGKKAQGFFFDRPMTPEAIQKRYSRAK
;
A
#
# COMPACT_ATOMS: atom_id res chain seq x y z
N PHE A 1 -27.45 -3.96 30.24
CA PHE A 1 -26.65 -2.73 30.45
C PHE A 1 -27.56 -1.60 30.95
N ALA A 2 -27.03 -0.67 31.76
CA ALA A 2 -27.80 0.47 32.30
C ALA A 2 -28.23 1.46 31.19
N LYS A 3 -29.13 2.41 31.49
CA LYS A 3 -29.75 3.31 30.51
C LYS A 3 -28.79 4.17 29.66
N SER A 4 -27.52 4.30 30.03
CA SER A 4 -26.50 5.10 29.33
C SER A 4 -25.24 4.32 28.93
N LYS A 5 -25.29 2.98 28.90
CA LYS A 5 -24.13 2.14 28.51
C LYS A 5 -24.47 1.25 27.33
N PHE A 6 -23.61 1.27 26.32
CA PHE A 6 -23.69 0.44 25.12
C PHE A 6 -22.49 -0.50 25.07
N ILE A 7 -22.65 -1.64 24.40
CA ILE A 7 -21.55 -2.54 24.07
C ILE A 7 -21.50 -2.67 22.56
N LEU A 8 -20.29 -2.58 22.02
CA LEU A 8 -19.97 -2.90 20.65
C LEU A 8 -19.08 -4.13 20.66
N LEU A 9 -19.37 -5.06 19.75
CA LEU A 9 -18.51 -6.19 19.46
C LEU A 9 -17.87 -5.93 18.09
N LEU A 10 -16.54 -5.93 18.06
CA LEU A 10 -15.77 -5.93 16.82
C LEU A 10 -15.26 -7.35 16.61
N ASP A 11 -15.69 -7.96 15.52
CA ASP A 11 -15.24 -9.28 15.09
C ASP A 11 -14.23 -9.11 13.95
N GLU A 12 -13.42 -10.15 13.69
CA GLU A 12 -12.50 -10.24 12.54
C GLU A 12 -11.48 -9.08 12.43
N MET A 13 -10.92 -8.63 13.55
CA MET A 13 -9.83 -7.63 13.53
C MET A 13 -8.50 -8.30 13.16
N SER A 14 -7.74 -7.64 12.28
CA SER A 14 -6.41 -8.15 11.88
C SER A 14 -5.36 -7.85 12.97
N ARG A 15 -5.53 -6.73 13.69
CA ARG A 15 -4.71 -6.30 14.82
C ARG A 15 -5.57 -5.78 15.96
N LEU A 16 -5.12 -5.96 17.20
CA LEU A 16 -5.90 -5.56 18.38
C LEU A 16 -5.94 -4.03 18.55
N GLU A 17 -4.91 -3.35 18.05
CA GLU A 17 -4.75 -1.91 18.03
C GLU A 17 -5.78 -1.21 17.10
N GLU A 18 -6.40 -1.93 16.16
CA GLU A 18 -7.42 -1.37 15.23
C GLU A 18 -8.71 -0.95 15.94
N ALA A 19 -9.03 -1.55 17.10
CA ALA A 19 -10.18 -1.13 17.89
C ALA A 19 -10.08 0.34 18.34
N ALA A 20 -8.85 0.88 18.45
CA ALA A 20 -8.58 2.28 18.76
C ALA A 20 -9.10 3.19 17.65
N THR A 21 -8.93 2.82 16.38
CA THR A 21 -9.43 3.59 15.23
C THR A 21 -10.95 3.71 15.28
N VAL A 22 -11.65 2.60 15.57
CA VAL A 22 -13.10 2.60 15.73
C VAL A 22 -13.53 3.44 16.94
N ALA A 23 -12.86 3.25 18.09
CA ALA A 23 -13.16 4.00 19.31
C ALA A 23 -12.93 5.50 19.13
N ASN A 24 -11.80 5.90 18.54
CA ASN A 24 -11.47 7.28 18.22
C ASN A 24 -12.48 7.88 17.23
N ARG A 25 -12.92 7.12 16.21
CA ARG A 25 -13.98 7.57 15.30
C ARG A 25 -15.30 7.80 16.04
N ILE A 26 -15.69 6.90 16.95
CA ILE A 26 -16.92 7.07 17.75
C ILE A 26 -16.79 8.33 18.61
N VAL A 27 -15.70 8.46 19.34
CA VAL A 27 -15.36 9.62 20.18
C VAL A 27 -15.42 10.93 19.39
N ARG A 28 -14.73 11.00 18.24
CA ARG A 28 -14.68 12.19 17.38
C ARG A 28 -16.08 12.59 16.87
N ASN A 29 -16.94 11.64 16.53
CA ASN A 29 -18.29 11.94 16.07
C ASN A 29 -19.20 12.52 17.16
N PHE A 30 -18.93 12.25 18.44
CA PHE A 30 -19.68 12.83 19.56
C PHE A 30 -19.18 14.22 19.97
N ASN A 31 -18.04 14.69 19.44
CA ASN A 31 -17.59 16.06 19.65
C ASN A 31 -18.51 17.10 18.97
N ALA A 32 -19.27 16.70 17.95
CA ALA A 32 -20.25 17.58 17.31
C ALA A 32 -21.54 17.70 18.16
N PRO A 33 -22.13 18.91 18.31
CA PRO A 33 -23.39 19.07 19.01
C PRO A 33 -24.53 18.29 18.32
N PHE A 34 -25.37 17.65 19.11
CA PHE A 34 -26.61 17.03 18.66
C PHE A 34 -27.72 18.07 18.65
N THR A 35 -28.37 18.26 17.51
CA THR A 35 -29.56 19.12 17.42
C THR A 35 -30.80 18.36 17.89
N LEU A 36 -31.46 18.86 18.94
CA LEU A 36 -32.71 18.31 19.45
C LEU A 36 -33.78 19.40 19.46
N GLY A 37 -34.56 19.49 18.37
CA GLY A 37 -35.51 20.58 18.18
C GLY A 37 -34.77 21.90 17.90
N SER A 38 -34.92 22.89 18.79
CA SER A 38 -34.19 24.18 18.72
C SER A 38 -32.91 24.22 19.55
N ASP A 39 -32.66 23.19 20.36
CA ASP A 39 -31.55 23.16 21.30
C ASP A 39 -30.37 22.36 20.73
N GLU A 40 -29.15 22.80 21.05
CA GLU A 40 -27.93 22.06 20.78
C GLU A 40 -27.42 21.40 22.07
N LEU A 41 -27.17 20.09 22.00
CA LEU A 41 -26.69 19.29 23.12
C LEU A 41 -25.31 18.71 22.81
N VAL A 42 -24.31 19.08 23.60
CA VAL A 42 -22.99 18.43 23.53
C VAL A 42 -23.00 17.21 24.44
N LEU A 43 -22.81 16.03 23.85
CA LEU A 43 -22.68 14.77 24.57
C LEU A 43 -21.21 14.37 24.61
N ASN A 44 -20.74 13.91 25.77
CA ASN A 44 -19.42 13.29 25.87
C ASN A 44 -19.58 11.79 26.06
N LEU A 45 -18.67 11.00 25.48
CA LEU A 45 -18.59 9.57 25.78
C LEU A 45 -17.16 9.15 26.09
N ASN A 46 -17.03 8.07 26.83
CA ASN A 46 -15.77 7.35 27.01
C ASN A 46 -15.95 5.91 26.51
N VAL A 47 -14.89 5.32 25.98
CA VAL A 47 -14.90 3.94 25.45
C VAL A 47 -13.87 3.08 26.19
N GLY A 48 -14.34 2.05 26.91
CA GLY A 48 -13.46 1.04 27.49
C GLY A 48 -13.34 -0.18 26.58
N ILE A 49 -12.12 -0.58 26.26
CA ILE A 49 -11.82 -1.65 25.29
C ILE A 49 -11.21 -2.86 26.01
N ALA A 50 -11.64 -4.07 25.66
CA ALA A 50 -11.02 -5.32 26.09
C ALA A 50 -10.92 -6.28 24.89
N CYS A 51 -9.75 -6.88 24.71
CA CYS A 51 -9.43 -7.70 23.53
C CYS A 51 -9.34 -9.17 23.90
N TYR A 52 -10.04 -10.04 23.18
CA TYR A 52 -9.84 -11.49 23.28
C TYR A 52 -8.55 -11.93 22.56
N PRO A 53 -7.79 -12.91 23.07
CA PRO A 53 -7.90 -13.54 24.39
C PRO A 53 -7.17 -12.76 25.51
N ILE A 54 -6.40 -11.74 25.17
CA ILE A 54 -5.44 -11.07 26.06
C ILE A 54 -6.10 -10.47 27.31
N SER A 55 -7.31 -9.93 27.16
CA SER A 55 -8.09 -9.28 28.21
C SER A 55 -9.16 -10.20 28.80
N GLY A 56 -9.13 -11.50 28.52
CA GLY A 56 -10.10 -12.49 29.01
C GLY A 56 -10.50 -13.49 27.93
N GLU A 57 -10.76 -14.73 28.35
CA GLU A 57 -11.13 -15.82 27.43
C GLU A 57 -12.64 -16.11 27.44
N SER A 58 -13.38 -15.47 28.35
CA SER A 58 -14.84 -15.59 28.43
C SER A 58 -15.53 -14.24 28.21
N THR A 59 -16.76 -14.29 27.70
CA THR A 59 -17.59 -13.09 27.51
C THR A 59 -17.74 -12.28 28.81
N LEU A 60 -17.88 -12.96 29.95
CA LEU A 60 -18.03 -12.29 31.24
C LEU A 60 -16.77 -11.53 31.64
N GLU A 61 -15.59 -12.12 31.43
CA GLU A 61 -14.30 -11.47 31.71
C GLU A 61 -14.08 -10.26 30.81
N LEU A 62 -14.34 -10.39 29.50
CA LEU A 62 -14.19 -9.31 28.54
C LEU A 62 -15.09 -8.12 28.88
N VAL A 63 -16.38 -8.35 29.16
CA VAL A 63 -17.32 -7.29 29.55
C VAL A 63 -16.89 -6.61 30.85
N ARG A 64 -16.45 -7.39 31.85
CA ARG A 64 -15.96 -6.85 33.13
C ARG A 64 -14.73 -5.98 32.91
N ASN A 65 -13.77 -6.44 32.12
CA ASN A 65 -12.50 -5.78 31.91
C ASN A 65 -12.65 -4.53 31.02
N ALA A 66 -13.52 -4.56 29.99
CA ALA A 66 -13.91 -3.37 29.23
C ALA A 66 -14.60 -2.33 30.14
N SER A 67 -15.46 -2.77 31.05
CA SER A 67 -16.11 -1.89 32.04
C SER A 67 -15.11 -1.30 33.04
N ALA A 68 -14.07 -2.06 33.42
CA ALA A 68 -13.00 -1.57 34.29
C ALA A 68 -12.17 -0.49 33.58
N SER A 69 -11.87 -0.69 32.29
CA SER A 69 -11.22 0.31 31.45
C SER A 69 -12.04 1.60 31.35
N LEU A 70 -13.36 1.49 31.09
CA LEU A 70 -14.26 2.65 31.08
C LEU A 70 -14.28 3.38 32.43
N ALA A 71 -14.32 2.64 33.54
CA ALA A 71 -14.31 3.22 34.87
C ALA A 71 -12.99 3.92 35.23
N PHE A 72 -11.88 3.52 34.62
CA PHE A 72 -10.59 4.21 34.76
C PHE A 72 -10.66 5.62 34.15
N LEU A 73 -11.15 5.74 32.91
CA LEU A 73 -11.38 7.04 32.25
C LEU A 73 -12.30 7.95 33.07
N ASP A 74 -13.43 7.41 33.55
CA ASP A 74 -14.39 8.17 34.36
C ASP A 74 -13.76 8.70 35.66
N LYS A 75 -12.89 7.91 36.30
CA LYS A 75 -12.15 8.33 37.51
C LYS A 75 -11.10 9.39 37.21
N ALA A 76 -10.42 9.28 36.07
CA ALA A 76 -9.47 10.28 35.60
C ALA A 76 -10.15 11.58 35.13
N SER A 77 -11.49 11.60 35.06
CA SER A 77 -12.28 12.72 34.52
C SER A 77 -11.96 13.03 33.05
N GLU A 78 -11.46 12.02 32.33
CA GLU A 78 -11.28 12.08 30.88
C GLU A 78 -12.64 12.20 30.20
N LYS A 79 -12.69 12.96 29.11
CA LYS A 79 -13.89 13.16 28.30
C LYS A 79 -13.54 12.94 26.85
N ASN A 80 -14.39 12.23 26.13
CA ASN A 80 -14.15 11.94 24.71
C ASN A 80 -12.81 11.23 24.55
N ALA A 81 -12.66 10.14 25.31
CA ALA A 81 -11.46 9.32 25.34
C ALA A 81 -11.81 7.84 25.20
N PHE A 82 -10.81 7.05 24.86
CA PHE A 82 -10.89 5.59 24.95
C PHE A 82 -9.67 5.07 25.70
N HIS A 83 -9.76 3.83 26.19
CA HIS A 83 -8.68 3.18 26.92
C HIS A 83 -8.80 1.66 26.78
N TYR A 84 -7.69 0.98 26.58
CA TYR A 84 -7.60 -0.47 26.61
C TYR A 84 -7.39 -0.96 28.04
N TYR A 85 -8.02 -2.09 28.38
CA TYR A 85 -7.75 -2.74 29.66
C TYR A 85 -6.29 -3.22 29.76
N ASN A 86 -5.66 -3.58 28.64
CA ASN A 86 -4.26 -3.99 28.61
C ASN A 86 -3.37 -2.80 28.23
N GLU A 87 -2.49 -2.39 29.16
CA GLU A 87 -1.61 -1.22 29.01
C GLU A 87 -0.63 -1.31 27.83
N VAL A 88 -0.19 -2.51 27.44
CA VAL A 88 0.72 -2.69 26.30
C VAL A 88 -0.01 -2.44 24.98
N ILE A 89 -1.26 -2.90 24.87
CA ILE A 89 -2.10 -2.62 23.69
C ILE A 89 -2.47 -1.14 23.67
N ASP A 90 -2.78 -0.55 24.83
CA ASP A 90 -3.09 0.88 24.97
C ASP A 90 -1.96 1.77 24.43
N ALA A 91 -0.72 1.52 24.87
CA ALA A 91 0.44 2.29 24.43
C ALA A 91 0.71 2.16 22.91
N ARG A 92 0.48 0.98 22.33
CA ARG A 92 0.63 0.76 20.87
C ARG A 92 -0.48 1.44 20.07
N ALA A 93 -1.71 1.43 20.59
CA ALA A 93 -2.83 2.14 19.99
C ALA A 93 -2.57 3.65 19.95
N ASP A 94 -2.04 4.22 21.05
CA ASP A 94 -1.65 5.64 21.11
C ASP A 94 -0.54 5.98 20.11
N GLU A 95 0.51 5.16 20.02
CA GLU A 95 1.57 5.37 19.04
C GLU A 95 1.03 5.32 17.60
N ARG A 96 0.12 4.37 17.32
CA ARG A 96 -0.50 4.23 16.01
C ARG A 96 -1.34 5.47 15.65
N LEU A 97 -2.15 5.99 16.57
CA LEU A 97 -2.95 7.19 16.33
C LEU A 97 -2.08 8.43 16.12
N LYS A 98 -1.01 8.61 16.90
CA LYS A 98 -0.06 9.70 16.68
C LYS A 98 0.59 9.62 15.31
N PHE A 99 0.98 8.42 14.88
CA PHE A 99 1.54 8.22 13.55
C PHE A 99 0.53 8.58 12.45
N GLU A 100 -0.74 8.17 12.60
CA GLU A 100 -1.82 8.51 11.66
C GLU A 100 -2.03 10.03 11.57
N GLU A 101 -2.07 10.74 12.69
CA GLU A 101 -2.20 12.20 12.75
C GLU A 101 -1.01 12.90 12.07
N HIS A 102 0.22 12.47 12.36
CA HIS A 102 1.42 13.01 11.73
C HIS A 102 1.47 12.72 10.22
N LEU A 103 0.96 11.56 9.77
CA LEU A 103 0.91 11.23 8.35
C LEU A 103 -0.10 12.12 7.62
N GLU A 104 -1.28 12.36 8.20
CA GLU A 104 -2.27 13.29 7.65
C GLU A 104 -1.71 14.73 7.57
N GLU A 105 -0.96 15.17 8.58
CA GLU A 105 -0.30 16.47 8.56
C GLU A 105 0.80 16.54 7.49
N ALA A 106 1.63 15.50 7.37
CA ALA A 106 2.67 15.41 6.35
C ALA A 106 2.09 15.46 4.93
N PHE A 107 0.94 14.83 4.71
CA PHE A 107 0.22 14.91 3.45
C PHE A 107 -0.25 16.35 3.13
N LYS A 108 -0.75 17.09 4.13
CA LYS A 108 -1.19 18.49 3.96
C LYS A 108 -0.03 19.47 3.79
N ASN A 109 1.12 19.20 4.40
CA ASN A 109 2.28 20.09 4.42
C ASN A 109 3.36 19.75 3.36
N GLU A 110 3.06 18.85 2.41
CA GLU A 110 3.98 18.42 1.33
C GLU A 110 5.32 17.82 1.82
N SER A 111 5.34 17.19 2.99
CA SER A 111 6.53 16.51 3.52
C SER A 111 6.74 15.09 2.95
N LEU A 112 5.80 14.63 2.13
CA LEU A 112 5.88 13.40 1.36
C LEU A 112 6.58 13.66 0.04
N TYR A 113 7.41 12.71 -0.40
CA TYR A 113 8.14 12.80 -1.65
C TYR A 113 8.20 11.44 -2.35
N LEU A 114 8.65 11.42 -3.61
CA LEU A 114 8.81 10.20 -4.39
C LEU A 114 10.28 10.01 -4.75
N ASP A 115 10.81 8.85 -4.37
CA ASP A 115 12.02 8.31 -4.99
C ASP A 115 11.62 7.36 -6.12
N TYR A 116 12.57 7.11 -7.01
CA TYR A 116 12.37 6.26 -8.17
C TYR A 116 13.47 5.22 -8.24
N GLN A 117 13.10 3.95 -8.41
CA GLN A 117 14.06 2.87 -8.59
C GLN A 117 14.06 2.40 -10.04
N PRO A 118 15.22 2.34 -10.72
CA PRO A 118 15.29 1.96 -12.11
C PRO A 118 15.10 0.45 -12.32
N ILE A 119 14.38 0.11 -13.39
CA ILE A 119 14.21 -1.23 -13.92
C ILE A 119 15.04 -1.32 -15.20
N ILE A 120 15.94 -2.29 -15.28
CA ILE A 120 16.89 -2.45 -16.38
C ILE A 120 16.46 -3.58 -17.30
N ASP A 121 16.46 -3.33 -18.60
CA ASP A 121 16.37 -4.39 -19.61
C ASP A 121 17.75 -5.06 -19.75
N LEU A 122 17.80 -6.35 -19.44
CA LEU A 122 19.04 -7.12 -19.30
C LEU A 122 19.70 -7.47 -20.63
N ASP A 123 18.93 -7.49 -21.72
CA ASP A 123 19.47 -7.74 -23.06
C ASP A 123 20.20 -6.50 -23.58
N THR A 124 19.60 -5.33 -23.37
CA THR A 124 20.10 -4.05 -23.90
C THR A 124 20.97 -3.28 -22.90
N GLN A 125 20.91 -3.64 -21.62
CA GLN A 125 21.43 -2.88 -20.47
C GLN A 125 20.94 -1.43 -20.43
N MET A 126 19.75 -1.18 -20.98
CA MET A 126 19.13 0.14 -21.00
C MET A 126 18.02 0.23 -19.95
N LEU A 127 17.68 1.47 -19.56
CA LEU A 127 16.52 1.74 -18.72
C LEU A 127 15.24 1.27 -19.42
N TYR A 128 14.55 0.29 -18.83
CA TYR A 128 13.23 -0.17 -19.25
C TYR A 128 12.13 0.74 -18.67
N GLY A 129 12.29 1.10 -17.39
CA GLY A 129 11.34 1.88 -16.64
C GLY A 129 11.85 2.27 -15.27
N VAL A 130 10.99 2.90 -14.48
CA VAL A 130 11.24 3.21 -13.08
C VAL A 130 10.02 2.88 -12.24
N GLU A 131 10.23 2.44 -11.01
CA GLU A 131 9.17 2.30 -10.02
C GLU A 131 9.14 3.52 -9.11
N ALA A 132 7.97 4.15 -8.98
CA ALA A 132 7.74 5.26 -8.08
C ALA A 132 7.48 4.75 -6.66
N LEU A 133 8.28 5.21 -5.71
CA LEU A 133 8.28 4.73 -4.34
C LEU A 133 8.03 5.90 -3.40
N LEU A 134 6.93 5.82 -2.65
CA LEU A 134 6.58 6.82 -1.64
C LEU A 134 7.67 6.93 -0.57
N ARG A 135 7.96 8.14 -0.13
CA ARG A 135 8.87 8.42 0.97
C ARG A 135 8.28 9.47 1.89
N TRP A 136 8.57 9.33 3.16
CA TRP A 136 8.23 10.32 4.16
C TRP A 136 9.42 10.57 5.07
N ARG A 137 9.85 11.82 5.13
CA ARG A 137 10.77 12.30 6.15
C ARG A 137 9.97 13.01 7.23
N SER A 138 9.89 12.39 8.40
CA SER A 138 9.25 12.93 9.59
C SER A 138 10.31 13.49 10.54
N GLU A 139 10.03 14.61 11.19
CA GLU A 139 10.88 15.12 12.27
C GLU A 139 10.87 14.17 13.49
N GLU A 140 9.73 13.53 13.76
CA GLU A 140 9.57 12.60 14.89
C GLU A 140 10.06 11.19 14.58
N TYR A 141 9.80 10.68 13.36
CA TYR A 141 10.09 9.29 12.99
C TYR A 141 11.30 9.10 12.08
N GLY A 142 11.96 10.17 11.64
CA GLY A 142 13.06 10.09 10.67
C GLY A 142 12.59 9.69 9.27
N GLU A 143 13.38 8.85 8.59
CA GLU A 143 12.97 8.27 7.31
C GLU A 143 12.00 7.11 7.53
N VAL A 144 10.79 7.23 6.98
CA VAL A 144 9.71 6.27 7.15
C VAL A 144 9.50 5.48 5.87
N SER A 145 9.52 4.15 5.98
CA SER A 145 9.29 3.21 4.87
C SER A 145 7.80 3.16 4.46
N PRO A 146 7.48 2.99 3.17
CA PRO A 146 6.13 2.67 2.69
C PRO A 146 5.45 1.54 3.46
N GLU A 147 6.19 0.49 3.85
CA GLU A 147 5.64 -0.66 4.59
C GLU A 147 4.99 -0.25 5.93
N ARG A 148 5.37 0.90 6.49
CA ARG A 148 4.73 1.50 7.68
C ARG A 148 3.60 2.47 7.33
N ILE A 149 3.73 3.20 6.22
CA ILE A 149 2.78 4.23 5.78
C ILE A 149 1.51 3.60 5.23
N ILE A 150 1.65 2.65 4.29
CA ILE A 150 0.54 2.13 3.49
C ILE A 150 -0.54 1.48 4.36
N PRO A 151 -0.22 0.57 5.32
CA PRO A 151 -1.27 -0.04 6.15
C PRO A 151 -2.09 0.99 6.95
N ILE A 152 -1.42 2.02 7.49
CA ILE A 152 -2.10 3.04 8.30
C ILE A 152 -2.95 3.96 7.41
N ALA A 153 -2.44 4.34 6.23
CA ALA A 153 -3.20 5.11 5.25
C ALA A 153 -4.41 4.33 4.71
N GLU A 154 -4.25 3.02 4.51
CA GLU A 154 -5.34 2.15 4.10
C GLU A 154 -6.42 2.09 5.15
N GLU A 155 -6.07 1.83 6.41
CA GLU A 155 -7.03 1.72 7.51
C GLU A 155 -7.77 3.04 7.74
N SER A 156 -7.07 4.18 7.74
CA SER A 156 -7.66 5.52 7.92
C SER A 156 -8.49 5.98 6.72
N GLY A 157 -8.22 5.44 5.53
CA GLY A 157 -8.82 5.85 4.26
C GLY A 157 -8.05 6.95 3.54
N LEU A 158 -6.98 7.49 4.14
CA LEU A 158 -6.07 8.44 3.51
C LEU A 158 -5.42 7.89 2.24
N ILE A 159 -5.34 6.56 2.08
CA ILE A 159 -4.74 5.91 0.90
C ILE A 159 -5.37 6.36 -0.42
N VAL A 160 -6.65 6.73 -0.44
CA VAL A 160 -7.33 7.17 -1.65
C VAL A 160 -6.77 8.51 -2.12
N ASP A 161 -6.77 9.51 -1.24
CA ASP A 161 -6.24 10.85 -1.52
C ASP A 161 -4.73 10.81 -1.78
N LEU A 162 -4.00 10.05 -0.96
CA LEU A 162 -2.57 9.83 -1.11
C LEU A 162 -2.24 9.18 -2.46
N GLY A 163 -3.03 8.18 -2.86
CA GLY A 163 -2.87 7.48 -4.13
C GLY A 163 -3.05 8.40 -5.33
N TYR A 164 -4.07 9.25 -5.34
CA TYR A 164 -4.24 10.25 -6.39
C TYR A 164 -3.10 11.26 -6.44
N TRP A 165 -2.63 11.70 -5.26
CA TRP A 165 -1.46 12.56 -5.17
C TRP A 165 -0.20 11.89 -5.74
N ILE A 166 0.06 10.62 -5.42
CA ILE A 166 1.20 9.86 -5.98
C ILE A 166 1.10 9.84 -7.51
N ILE A 167 -0.05 9.46 -8.05
CA ILE A 167 -0.23 9.33 -9.51
C ILE A 167 -0.03 10.69 -10.20
N GLU A 168 -0.60 11.75 -9.66
CA GLU A 168 -0.43 13.10 -10.21
C GLU A 168 1.04 13.56 -10.17
N ARG A 169 1.76 13.29 -9.07
CA ARG A 169 3.19 13.62 -8.94
C ARG A 169 4.05 12.80 -9.90
N VAL A 170 3.75 11.52 -10.07
CA VAL A 170 4.43 10.67 -11.07
C VAL A 170 4.20 11.19 -12.48
N PHE A 171 2.97 11.57 -12.83
CA PHE A 171 2.65 12.08 -14.15
C PHE A 171 3.31 13.43 -14.40
N GLN A 172 3.31 14.32 -13.42
CA GLN A 172 4.06 15.56 -13.48
C GLN A 172 5.55 15.31 -13.74
N GLN A 173 6.16 14.41 -12.96
CA GLN A 173 7.58 14.09 -13.09
C GLN A 173 7.92 13.45 -14.45
N TYR A 174 7.03 12.59 -14.95
CA TYR A 174 7.21 11.91 -16.23
C TYR A 174 7.31 12.91 -17.40
N ILE A 175 6.50 13.98 -17.38
CA ILE A 175 6.55 15.03 -18.40
C ILE A 175 7.86 15.82 -18.36
N GLU A 176 8.43 16.03 -17.18
CA GLU A 176 9.75 16.67 -17.05
C GLU A 176 10.85 15.80 -17.68
N TRP A 177 10.77 14.47 -17.52
CA TRP A 177 11.71 13.53 -18.13
C TRP A 177 11.51 13.34 -19.63
N GLN A 178 10.28 13.46 -20.14
CA GLN A 178 9.94 13.18 -21.53
C GLN A 178 10.81 13.96 -22.54
N ASN A 179 11.21 15.18 -22.18
CA ASN A 179 12.03 16.05 -23.03
C ASN A 179 13.54 15.73 -22.98
N THR A 180 14.01 15.06 -21.93
CA THR A 180 15.44 14.90 -21.64
C THR A 180 15.93 13.45 -21.68
N MET A 181 15.00 12.50 -21.58
CA MET A 181 15.29 11.08 -21.54
C MET A 181 14.73 10.36 -22.79
N ARG A 182 15.05 9.07 -22.94
CA ARG A 182 14.31 8.22 -23.89
C ARG A 182 12.96 7.85 -23.25
N PRO A 183 11.90 7.58 -24.03
CA PRO A 183 10.66 7.06 -23.45
C PRO A 183 10.91 5.74 -22.72
N PHE A 184 10.38 5.64 -21.50
CA PHE A 184 10.45 4.45 -20.63
C PHE A 184 9.13 4.31 -19.87
N ARG A 185 8.90 3.19 -19.18
CA ARG A 185 7.68 2.96 -18.40
C ARG A 185 7.81 3.48 -16.97
N VAL A 186 6.74 3.97 -16.38
CA VAL A 186 6.68 4.30 -14.96
C VAL A 186 5.68 3.41 -14.24
N SER A 187 6.16 2.73 -13.20
CA SER A 187 5.43 1.83 -12.34
C SER A 187 4.90 2.57 -11.12
N ILE A 188 3.62 2.35 -10.81
CA ILE A 188 2.92 2.98 -9.69
C ILE A 188 2.14 1.91 -8.92
N ASN A 189 2.47 1.74 -7.65
CA ASN A 189 1.74 0.89 -6.72
C ASN A 189 0.34 1.46 -6.43
N ILE A 190 -0.68 0.63 -6.52
CA ILE A 190 -2.07 0.99 -6.20
C ILE A 190 -2.73 -0.08 -5.34
N THR A 191 -3.71 0.32 -4.53
CA THR A 191 -4.42 -0.61 -3.63
C THR A 191 -5.86 -0.85 -4.08
N PRO A 192 -6.51 -1.95 -3.68
CA PRO A 192 -7.92 -2.20 -4.00
C PRO A 192 -8.85 -1.09 -3.52
N ARG A 193 -8.52 -0.46 -2.39
CA ARG A 193 -9.32 0.64 -1.82
C ARG A 193 -9.39 1.84 -2.77
N GLN A 194 -8.34 2.11 -3.55
CA GLN A 194 -8.35 3.13 -4.60
C GLN A 194 -9.21 2.69 -5.80
N LEU A 195 -9.08 1.45 -6.25
CA LEU A 195 -9.89 0.91 -7.36
C LEU A 195 -11.40 0.95 -7.06
N TYR A 196 -11.76 0.86 -5.78
CA TYR A 196 -13.14 0.86 -5.32
C TYR A 196 -13.74 2.25 -5.16
N ASP A 197 -12.93 3.31 -5.28
CA ASP A 197 -13.42 4.67 -5.32
C ASP A 197 -14.23 4.91 -6.59
N VAL A 198 -15.41 5.51 -6.42
CA VAL A 198 -16.36 5.72 -7.51
C VAL A 198 -15.84 6.68 -8.57
N THR A 199 -14.84 7.49 -8.23
CA THR A 199 -14.23 8.46 -9.16
C THR A 199 -12.94 7.96 -9.79
N TRP A 200 -12.45 6.78 -9.42
CA TRP A 200 -11.15 6.23 -9.84
C TRP A 200 -10.90 6.39 -11.34
N ARG A 201 -11.76 5.78 -12.15
CA ARG A 201 -11.63 5.78 -13.61
C ARG A 201 -11.60 7.19 -14.19
N ASP A 202 -12.56 8.03 -13.81
CA ASP A 202 -12.70 9.37 -14.35
C ASP A 202 -11.52 10.26 -13.95
N THR A 203 -11.02 10.10 -12.73
CA THR A 203 -9.83 10.80 -12.22
C THR A 203 -8.58 10.38 -12.98
N ILE A 204 -8.34 9.08 -13.18
CA ILE A 204 -7.18 8.60 -13.95
C ILE A 204 -7.23 9.09 -15.40
N LEU A 205 -8.40 9.00 -16.05
CA LEU A 205 -8.58 9.50 -17.41
C LEU A 205 -8.33 11.02 -17.51
N ALA A 206 -8.81 11.79 -16.53
CA ALA A 206 -8.59 13.22 -16.45
C ALA A 206 -7.11 13.56 -16.27
N LEU A 207 -6.39 12.83 -15.40
CA LEU A 207 -4.95 13.00 -15.18
C LEU A 207 -4.14 12.65 -16.44
N ILE A 208 -4.41 11.51 -17.07
CA ILE A 208 -3.77 11.12 -18.34
C ILE A 208 -3.94 12.21 -19.40
N LYS A 209 -5.17 12.75 -19.54
CA LYS A 209 -5.47 13.82 -20.49
C LYS A 209 -4.81 15.15 -20.11
N LYS A 210 -4.79 15.51 -18.83
CA LYS A 210 -4.18 16.74 -18.31
C LYS A 210 -2.68 16.78 -18.61
N TYR A 211 -1.97 15.68 -18.36
CA TYR A 211 -0.54 15.57 -18.56
C TYR A 211 -0.16 15.09 -19.96
N GLN A 212 -1.11 14.63 -20.79
CA GLN A 212 -0.87 14.11 -22.15
C GLN A 212 0.11 12.94 -22.19
N ILE A 213 0.03 12.06 -21.20
CA ILE A 213 0.86 10.85 -21.12
C ILE A 213 0.25 9.77 -22.00
N ASP A 214 1.07 9.10 -22.81
CA ASP A 214 0.64 7.88 -23.51
C ASP A 214 0.46 6.75 -22.47
N PRO A 215 -0.75 6.19 -22.33
CA PRO A 215 -1.03 5.13 -21.35
C PRO A 215 -0.10 3.91 -21.44
N ASN A 216 0.48 3.64 -22.61
CA ASN A 216 1.43 2.54 -22.80
C ASN A 216 2.73 2.69 -21.98
N PHE A 217 2.99 3.88 -21.42
CA PHE A 217 4.11 4.11 -20.50
C PHE A 217 3.75 3.97 -19.03
N ILE A 218 2.47 3.75 -18.69
CA ILE A 218 2.01 3.62 -17.31
C ILE A 218 1.88 2.14 -16.98
N ILE A 219 2.54 1.72 -15.90
CA ILE A 219 2.33 0.41 -15.26
C ILE A 219 1.66 0.67 -13.91
N PHE A 220 0.51 0.05 -13.67
CA PHE A 220 -0.06 -0.06 -12.33
C PHE A 220 0.29 -1.42 -11.74
N GLU A 221 0.71 -1.41 -10.48
CA GLU A 221 1.18 -2.57 -9.73
C GLU A 221 0.21 -2.83 -8.56
N LEU A 222 -0.21 -4.07 -8.41
CA LEU A 222 -1.01 -4.54 -7.28
C LEU A 222 -0.45 -5.85 -6.77
N THR A 223 -0.43 -6.02 -5.45
CA THR A 223 0.01 -7.30 -4.87
C THR A 223 -0.95 -8.42 -5.23
N GLU A 224 -0.44 -9.64 -5.19
CA GLU A 224 -1.26 -10.85 -5.38
C GLU A 224 -2.45 -10.88 -4.40
N ARG A 225 -2.19 -10.60 -3.12
CA ARG A 225 -3.22 -10.63 -2.06
C ARG A 225 -4.33 -9.63 -2.33
N ASP A 226 -3.97 -8.44 -2.78
CA ASP A 226 -4.90 -7.35 -3.06
C ASP A 226 -5.89 -7.73 -4.15
N ILE A 227 -5.40 -8.30 -5.24
CA ILE A 227 -6.23 -8.72 -6.38
C ILE A 227 -7.25 -9.77 -5.97
N PHE A 228 -6.86 -10.75 -5.13
CA PHE A 228 -7.72 -11.88 -4.79
C PHE A 228 -8.62 -11.64 -3.57
N SER A 229 -8.49 -10.50 -2.89
CA SER A 229 -9.39 -10.09 -1.80
C SER A 229 -10.85 -9.94 -2.27
N ASP A 230 -11.06 -9.35 -3.45
CA ASP A 230 -12.34 -9.29 -4.17
C ASP A 230 -12.04 -9.24 -5.68
N LEU A 231 -11.84 -10.44 -6.22
CA LEU A 231 -11.40 -10.66 -7.60
C LEU A 231 -12.37 -10.10 -8.63
N ASP A 232 -13.67 -10.30 -8.45
CA ASP A 232 -14.64 -9.92 -9.48
C ASP A 232 -14.74 -8.40 -9.59
N ARG A 233 -14.74 -7.67 -8.46
CA ARG A 233 -14.74 -6.21 -8.45
C ARG A 233 -13.42 -5.63 -8.94
N THR A 234 -12.30 -6.18 -8.48
CA THR A 234 -10.96 -5.73 -8.92
C THR A 234 -10.77 -5.93 -10.42
N ASN A 235 -11.16 -7.10 -10.95
CA ASN A 235 -11.00 -7.42 -12.37
C ASN A 235 -11.80 -6.49 -13.29
N GLU A 236 -12.97 -6.00 -12.86
CA GLU A 236 -13.71 -4.98 -13.63
C GLU A 236 -12.89 -3.71 -13.81
N GLN A 237 -12.34 -3.17 -12.71
CA GLN A 237 -11.54 -1.94 -12.72
C GLN A 237 -10.22 -2.10 -13.47
N LEU A 238 -9.56 -3.25 -13.31
CA LEU A 238 -8.35 -3.58 -14.07
C LEU A 238 -8.64 -3.61 -15.57
N ARG A 239 -9.79 -4.15 -16.01
CA ARG A 239 -10.14 -4.16 -17.45
C ARG A 239 -10.32 -2.75 -17.98
N GLU A 240 -10.88 -1.85 -17.20
CA GLU A 240 -11.00 -0.45 -17.60
C GLU A 240 -9.64 0.21 -17.80
N LEU A 241 -8.69 0.03 -16.87
CA LEU A 241 -7.32 0.53 -17.01
C LEU A 241 -6.62 -0.07 -18.24
N ALA A 242 -6.77 -1.37 -18.47
CA ALA A 242 -6.22 -2.03 -19.66
C ALA A 242 -6.83 -1.49 -20.97
N MET A 243 -8.14 -1.19 -20.99
CA MET A 243 -8.79 -0.57 -22.15
C MET A 243 -8.30 0.86 -22.42
N LEU A 244 -7.80 1.58 -21.41
CA LEU A 244 -7.12 2.86 -21.61
C LEU A 244 -5.73 2.69 -22.24
N GLY A 245 -5.17 1.48 -22.24
CA GLY A 245 -3.82 1.18 -22.73
C GLY A 245 -2.76 1.12 -21.63
N CYS A 246 -3.15 1.21 -20.35
CA CYS A 246 -2.22 1.04 -19.25
C CYS A 246 -1.79 -0.43 -19.12
N HIS A 247 -0.55 -0.64 -18.69
CA HIS A 247 -0.03 -1.94 -18.32
C HIS A 247 -0.39 -2.25 -16.86
N LEU A 248 -0.69 -3.52 -16.58
CA LEU A 248 -1.02 -4.00 -15.24
C LEU A 248 -0.08 -5.13 -14.87
N PHE A 249 0.57 -5.01 -13.72
CA PHE A 249 1.55 -5.94 -13.20
C PHE A 249 1.07 -6.47 -11.85
N ILE A 250 1.26 -7.77 -11.63
CA ILE A 250 1.11 -8.36 -10.30
C ILE A 250 2.44 -8.24 -9.58
N ASP A 251 2.42 -7.58 -8.43
CA ASP A 251 3.57 -7.40 -7.55
C ASP A 251 3.67 -8.51 -6.49
N ASP A 252 4.86 -8.69 -5.92
CA ASP A 252 5.19 -9.72 -4.91
C ASP A 252 4.74 -11.15 -5.31
N TYR A 253 4.81 -11.47 -6.62
CA TYR A 253 4.24 -12.71 -7.14
C TYR A 253 5.01 -13.94 -6.64
N GLY A 254 4.26 -14.92 -6.12
CA GLY A 254 4.79 -16.17 -5.56
C GLY A 254 4.66 -16.27 -4.04
N THR A 255 4.34 -15.17 -3.35
CA THR A 255 4.11 -15.15 -1.89
C THR A 255 2.68 -15.57 -1.51
N GLY A 256 1.76 -15.61 -2.48
CA GLY A 256 0.35 -15.96 -2.29
C GLY A 256 -0.05 -17.32 -2.89
N PHE A 257 -1.36 -17.59 -2.87
CA PHE A 257 -1.97 -18.82 -3.36
C PHE A 257 -2.73 -18.60 -4.68
N SER A 258 -2.07 -18.05 -5.71
CA SER A 258 -2.69 -17.89 -7.02
C SER A 258 -2.73 -19.18 -7.81
N SER A 259 -3.93 -19.55 -8.25
CA SER A 259 -4.07 -20.53 -9.32
C SER A 259 -3.81 -19.89 -10.68
N ILE A 260 -3.10 -20.58 -11.56
CA ILE A 260 -2.92 -20.21 -12.97
C ILE A 260 -4.25 -19.87 -13.66
N ASN A 261 -5.34 -20.55 -13.27
CA ASN A 261 -6.67 -20.29 -13.81
C ASN A 261 -7.19 -18.88 -13.48
N LEU A 262 -6.83 -18.32 -12.32
CA LEU A 262 -7.25 -17.00 -11.91
C LEU A 262 -6.47 -15.92 -12.69
N ILE A 263 -5.16 -16.10 -12.81
CA ILE A 263 -4.26 -15.20 -13.55
C ILE A 263 -4.72 -15.05 -15.00
N ARG A 264 -5.12 -16.16 -15.65
CA ARG A 264 -5.63 -16.15 -17.03
C ARG A 264 -6.90 -15.31 -17.23
N ARG A 265 -7.65 -14.99 -16.17
CA ARG A 265 -8.88 -14.17 -16.26
C ARG A 265 -8.60 -12.67 -16.18
N LEU A 266 -7.43 -12.31 -15.66
CA LEU A 266 -7.03 -10.93 -15.42
C LEU A 266 -6.43 -10.29 -16.69
N PRO A 267 -6.65 -9.00 -16.94
CA PRO A 267 -6.06 -8.27 -18.05
C PRO A 267 -4.62 -7.83 -17.74
N ILE A 268 -3.81 -8.72 -17.15
CA ILE A 268 -2.43 -8.41 -16.77
C ILE A 268 -1.48 -8.49 -17.96
N SER A 269 -0.40 -7.73 -17.87
CA SER A 269 0.65 -7.66 -18.89
C SER A 269 2.03 -8.03 -18.35
N GLY A 270 2.18 -8.14 -17.02
CA GLY A 270 3.43 -8.57 -16.41
C GLY A 270 3.29 -9.08 -14.97
N LEU A 271 4.40 -9.63 -14.48
CA LEU A 271 4.59 -10.14 -13.12
C LEU A 271 5.92 -9.60 -12.58
N LYS A 272 5.95 -9.23 -11.31
CA LYS A 272 7.19 -8.95 -10.56
C LYS A 272 7.45 -10.11 -9.61
N ILE A 273 8.64 -10.71 -9.70
CA ILE A 273 9.04 -11.82 -8.83
C ILE A 273 9.55 -11.22 -7.52
N ASP A 274 8.93 -11.62 -6.41
CA ASP A 274 9.29 -11.12 -5.09
C ASP A 274 10.78 -11.33 -4.78
N LYS A 275 11.38 -10.31 -4.16
CA LYS A 275 12.78 -10.31 -3.73
C LYS A 275 13.15 -11.53 -2.87
N SER A 276 12.23 -12.08 -2.08
CA SER A 276 12.50 -13.23 -1.20
C SER A 276 12.97 -14.45 -1.98
N PHE A 277 12.39 -14.70 -3.16
CA PHE A 277 12.79 -15.81 -4.03
C PHE A 277 14.05 -15.48 -4.83
N VAL A 278 14.17 -14.23 -5.31
CA VAL A 278 15.35 -13.79 -6.07
C VAL A 278 16.62 -13.83 -5.22
N GLN A 279 16.50 -13.52 -3.92
CA GLN A 279 17.62 -13.55 -2.99
C GLN A 279 18.23 -14.95 -2.82
N GLY A 280 17.39 -16.00 -2.85
CA GLY A 280 17.79 -17.40 -2.69
C GLY A 280 18.21 -18.11 -3.97
N VAL A 281 17.94 -17.54 -5.14
CA VAL A 281 18.01 -18.24 -6.43
C VAL A 281 19.38 -18.86 -6.79
N ASP A 282 20.46 -18.36 -6.21
CA ASP A 282 21.83 -18.82 -6.46
C ASP A 282 22.33 -19.89 -5.49
N HIS A 283 21.59 -20.19 -4.42
CA HIS A 283 22.02 -21.13 -3.38
C HIS A 283 20.91 -22.02 -2.79
N ASP A 284 19.64 -21.67 -2.97
CA ASP A 284 18.49 -22.46 -2.58
C ASP A 284 17.84 -23.10 -3.83
N PRO A 285 17.91 -24.44 -3.98
CA PRO A 285 17.25 -25.14 -5.08
C PRO A 285 15.73 -24.98 -5.12
N GLU A 286 15.07 -24.73 -3.98
CA GLU A 286 13.63 -24.50 -3.91
C GLU A 286 13.27 -23.16 -4.55
N ASP A 287 13.94 -22.08 -4.14
CA ASP A 287 13.77 -20.75 -4.73
C ASP A 287 14.12 -20.74 -6.22
N ALA A 288 15.21 -21.39 -6.61
CA ALA A 288 15.58 -21.56 -8.02
C ALA A 288 14.49 -22.28 -8.83
N GLY A 289 13.91 -23.34 -8.26
CA GLY A 289 12.79 -24.06 -8.88
C GLY A 289 11.53 -23.19 -9.03
N LEU A 290 11.21 -22.40 -8.00
CA LEU A 290 10.06 -21.49 -8.01
C LEU A 290 10.23 -20.39 -9.04
N VAL A 291 11.36 -19.67 -9.04
CA VAL A 291 11.67 -18.60 -10.00
C VAL A 291 11.60 -19.13 -11.43
N LYS A 292 12.17 -20.31 -11.70
CA LYS A 292 12.07 -20.96 -13.01
C LYS A 292 10.63 -21.26 -13.42
N SER A 293 9.82 -21.78 -12.49
CA SER A 293 8.41 -22.07 -12.76
C SER A 293 7.62 -20.79 -13.08
N ILE A 294 7.92 -19.68 -12.40
CA ILE A 294 7.32 -18.37 -12.67
C ILE A 294 7.71 -17.87 -14.06
N LEU A 295 8.99 -17.97 -14.42
CA LEU A 295 9.50 -17.56 -15.73
C LEU A 295 8.84 -18.36 -16.88
N ASP A 296 8.73 -19.68 -16.71
CA ASP A 296 8.06 -20.56 -17.68
C ASP A 296 6.56 -20.26 -17.79
N LEU A 297 5.89 -20.00 -16.66
CA LEU A 297 4.48 -19.60 -16.66
C LEU A 297 4.27 -18.28 -17.43
N ALA A 298 5.10 -17.28 -17.14
CA ALA A 298 5.03 -16.00 -17.82
C ALA A 298 5.28 -16.14 -19.32
N ASP A 299 6.14 -17.08 -19.74
CA ASP A 299 6.38 -17.37 -21.15
C ASP A 299 5.17 -17.94 -21.87
N ASN A 300 4.53 -18.91 -21.24
CA ASN A 300 3.31 -19.51 -21.77
C ASN A 300 2.14 -18.51 -21.85
N LEU A 301 2.12 -17.49 -20.99
CA LEU A 301 1.04 -16.48 -20.92
C LEU A 301 1.35 -15.16 -21.63
N ASN A 302 2.53 -15.06 -22.24
CA ASN A 302 3.02 -13.83 -22.84
C ASN A 302 3.08 -12.60 -21.91
N LEU A 303 3.40 -12.80 -20.62
CA LEU A 303 3.60 -11.75 -19.61
C LEU A 303 5.05 -11.26 -19.45
N VAL A 304 5.25 -9.96 -19.39
CA VAL A 304 6.57 -9.39 -19.03
C VAL A 304 6.94 -9.81 -17.60
N VAL A 305 8.20 -10.18 -17.35
CA VAL A 305 8.69 -10.50 -16.00
C VAL A 305 9.75 -9.49 -15.58
N ILE A 306 9.63 -8.99 -14.36
CA ILE A 306 10.66 -8.21 -13.66
C ILE A 306 11.10 -9.02 -12.44
N ALA A 307 12.39 -9.28 -12.30
CA ALA A 307 12.94 -9.86 -11.07
C ALA A 307 13.36 -8.75 -10.11
N GLU A 308 12.85 -8.78 -8.88
CA GLU A 308 13.13 -7.75 -7.88
C GLU A 308 14.23 -8.16 -6.91
N GLY A 309 14.85 -7.16 -6.27
CA GLY A 309 15.84 -7.42 -5.24
C GLY A 309 17.12 -8.10 -5.75
N VAL A 310 17.48 -7.90 -7.03
CA VAL A 310 18.76 -8.37 -7.56
C VAL A 310 19.90 -7.58 -6.91
N GLU A 311 20.78 -8.29 -6.20
CA GLU A 311 21.89 -7.71 -5.43
C GLU A 311 23.25 -8.29 -5.83
N LYS A 312 23.28 -9.43 -6.51
CA LYS A 312 24.51 -10.14 -6.91
C LYS A 312 24.51 -10.50 -8.40
N GLU A 313 25.71 -10.60 -8.96
CA GLU A 313 25.92 -11.07 -10.33
C GLU A 313 25.42 -12.51 -10.53
N SER A 314 25.59 -13.40 -9.55
CA SER A 314 25.08 -14.79 -9.60
C SER A 314 23.56 -14.86 -9.78
N GLN A 315 22.81 -13.98 -9.11
CA GLN A 315 21.35 -13.90 -9.24
C GLN A 315 20.96 -13.42 -10.64
N LEU A 316 21.69 -12.42 -11.16
CA LEU A 316 21.49 -11.89 -12.50
C LEU A 316 21.72 -12.95 -13.58
N GLU A 317 22.83 -13.69 -13.50
CA GLU A 317 23.16 -14.77 -14.42
C GLU A 317 22.07 -15.86 -14.43
N PHE A 318 21.53 -16.21 -13.27
CA PHE A 318 20.41 -17.14 -13.17
C PHE A 318 19.19 -16.62 -13.93
N ILE A 319 18.77 -15.37 -13.69
CA ILE A 319 17.59 -14.76 -14.32
C ILE A 319 17.76 -14.70 -15.86
N GLN A 320 18.94 -14.29 -16.32
CA GLN A 320 19.29 -14.18 -17.75
C GLN A 320 19.36 -15.54 -18.46
N SER A 321 19.54 -16.65 -17.73
CA SER A 321 19.55 -17.99 -18.32
C SER A 321 18.19 -18.41 -18.89
N SER A 322 17.11 -17.72 -18.53
CA SER A 322 15.77 -17.95 -19.04
C SER A 322 15.48 -17.13 -20.30
N SER A 323 14.58 -17.62 -21.17
CA SER A 323 14.18 -16.93 -22.40
C SER A 323 13.47 -15.58 -22.17
N ARG A 324 12.96 -15.34 -20.96
CA ARG A 324 12.02 -14.24 -20.65
C ARG A 324 12.43 -13.38 -19.45
N GLY A 325 13.31 -13.85 -18.57
CA GLY A 325 13.91 -13.11 -17.46
C GLY A 325 14.85 -12.02 -17.96
N LYS A 326 14.26 -10.97 -18.53
CA LYS A 326 14.96 -9.94 -19.30
C LYS A 326 14.87 -8.57 -18.68
N LYS A 327 14.19 -8.44 -17.54
CA LYS A 327 14.11 -7.19 -16.79
C LYS A 327 14.38 -7.46 -15.34
N ALA A 328 15.14 -6.59 -14.71
CA ALA A 328 15.45 -6.71 -13.29
C ALA A 328 15.55 -5.34 -12.63
N GLN A 329 15.31 -5.35 -11.33
CA GLN A 329 15.42 -4.21 -10.43
C GLN A 329 16.10 -4.69 -9.15
N GLY A 330 16.92 -3.83 -8.56
CA GLY A 330 17.62 -4.16 -7.33
C GLY A 330 18.89 -3.35 -7.14
N PHE A 331 19.49 -3.48 -5.95
CA PHE A 331 20.64 -2.67 -5.55
C PHE A 331 21.92 -3.04 -6.29
N PHE A 332 21.95 -4.16 -7.01
CA PHE A 332 23.03 -4.47 -7.95
C PHE A 332 23.16 -3.38 -9.02
N PHE A 333 22.02 -2.85 -9.49
CA PHE A 333 21.99 -1.75 -10.44
C PHE A 333 22.07 -0.43 -9.69
N ASP A 334 21.00 -0.12 -8.94
CA ASP A 334 20.83 1.14 -8.25
C ASP A 334 19.78 1.05 -7.13
N ARG A 335 20.01 1.85 -6.10
CA ARG A 335 19.02 2.11 -5.05
C ARG A 335 17.96 3.09 -5.55
N PRO A 336 16.77 3.14 -4.92
CA PRO A 336 15.83 4.23 -5.10
C PRO A 336 16.55 5.58 -4.98
N MET A 337 16.25 6.51 -5.88
CA MET A 337 16.94 7.79 -5.95
C MET A 337 15.99 8.91 -6.39
N THR A 338 16.42 10.16 -6.18
CA THR A 338 15.61 11.33 -6.54
C THR A 338 15.42 11.45 -8.05
N PRO A 339 14.41 12.23 -8.51
CA PRO A 339 14.16 12.39 -9.93
C PRO A 339 15.35 12.94 -10.73
N GLU A 340 16.08 13.88 -10.14
CA GLU A 340 17.26 14.50 -10.75
C GLU A 340 18.40 13.50 -10.88
N ALA A 341 18.53 12.57 -9.92
CA ALA A 341 19.52 11.51 -9.97
C ALA A 341 19.22 10.50 -11.09
N ILE A 342 17.95 10.10 -11.25
CA ILE A 342 17.50 9.27 -12.39
C ILE A 342 17.86 9.97 -13.71
N GLN A 343 17.46 11.24 -13.86
CA GLN A 343 17.71 12.00 -15.08
C GLN A 343 19.22 12.10 -15.36
N LYS A 344 20.04 12.41 -14.35
CA LYS A 344 21.49 12.52 -14.53
C LYS A 344 22.11 11.20 -14.97
N ARG A 345 21.67 10.09 -14.39
CA ARG A 345 22.23 8.76 -14.64
C ARG A 345 21.80 8.17 -15.99
N TYR A 346 20.54 8.36 -16.37
CA TYR A 346 19.92 7.72 -17.53
C TYR A 346 19.54 8.69 -18.66
N SER A 347 19.95 9.96 -18.57
CA SER A 347 19.84 10.90 -19.69
C SER A 347 20.60 10.39 -20.91
N ARG A 348 20.19 10.84 -22.09
CA ARG A 348 20.89 10.52 -23.34
C ARG A 348 22.33 11.00 -23.23
N ALA A 349 23.29 10.07 -23.26
CA ALA A 349 24.65 10.43 -23.65
C ALA A 349 24.55 11.14 -25.02
N LYS A 350 25.14 12.34 -25.11
CA LYS A 350 25.23 13.09 -26.37
C LYS A 350 25.99 12.31 -27.43
#